data_AF-A0A068YWS0-F1
#
_entry.id   AF-A0A068YWS0-F1
#
_cell.length_a   1.000
_cell.length_b   1.000
_cell.length_c   1.000
_cell.angle_alpha   90.00
_cell.angle_beta   90.00
_cell.angle_gamma   90.00
#
_symmetry.space_group_name_H-M   'P 1'
#
loop_
_entity.id
_entity.type
_entity.pdbx_description
1 polymer ?
#
loop_
_entity_poly.entity_id
_entity_poly.type
_entity_poly.pdbx_seq_one_letter_code
_entity_poly.pdbx_strand_id
1 'polypeptide(L)' 'MAIISDSANAGSLGVHLALGFRRVGIVEACGWIFGAWRDIVIMQKTLGPGRSERPAELPAP' A
#
# COMPACT_ATOMS: atom_id res chain seq x y z
N MET A 1 -0.91 -0.73 5.57
CA MET A 1 -1.03 -0.17 4.20
C MET A 1 0.29 0.49 3.85
N ALA A 2 0.69 0.51 2.59
CA ALA A 2 1.86 1.24 2.12
C ALA A 2 1.48 2.12 0.92
N ILE A 3 2.05 3.32 0.89
CA ILE A 3 1.84 4.33 -0.14
C ILE A 3 3.19 4.64 -0.77
N ILE A 4 3.29 4.43 -2.08
CA ILE A 4 4.53 4.63 -2.82
C ILE A 4 4.28 5.77 -3.80
N SER A 5 5.12 6.80 -3.71
CA SER A 5 5.18 7.85 -4.72
C SER A 5 5.89 7.31 -5.94
N ASP A 6 5.26 7.46 -7.09
CA ASP A 6 5.71 7.04 -8.42
C ASP A 6 5.75 5.50 -8.65
N SER A 7 5.02 5.02 -9.65
CA SER A 7 5.05 3.63 -10.14
C SER A 7 6.43 3.22 -10.67
N ALA A 8 7.28 4.18 -11.04
CA ALA A 8 8.67 3.92 -11.43
C ALA A 8 9.60 3.67 -10.23
N ASN A 9 9.14 3.84 -8.99
CA ASN A 9 9.94 3.60 -7.79
C ASN A 9 10.14 2.09 -7.52
N ALA A 10 10.96 1.45 -8.34
CA ALA A 10 11.22 0.01 -8.30
C ALA A 10 11.80 -0.44 -6.96
N GLY A 11 12.59 0.40 -6.28
CA GLY A 11 13.19 0.07 -4.98
C GLY A 11 12.13 -0.13 -3.89
N SER A 12 11.27 0.88 -3.68
CA SER A 12 10.20 0.77 -2.68
C SER A 12 9.19 -0.31 -3.04
N LEU A 13 8.82 -0.43 -4.32
CA LEU A 13 7.93 -1.50 -4.79
C LEU A 13 8.51 -2.88 -4.51
N GLY A 14 9.80 -3.09 -4.81
CA GLY A 14 10.50 -4.36 -4.59
C GLY A 14 10.52 -4.78 -3.13
N VAL A 15 10.85 -3.86 -2.22
CA VAL A 15 10.84 -4.12 -0.77
C VAL A 15 9.45 -4.57 -0.30
N HIS A 16 8.40 -3.84 -0.70
CA HIS A 16 7.03 -4.18 -0.28
C HIS A 16 6.55 -5.50 -0.89
N LEU A 17 6.85 -5.77 -2.17
CA LEU A 17 6.56 -7.05 -2.82
C LEU A 17 7.25 -8.21 -2.09
N ALA A 18 8.53 -8.07 -1.77
CA ALA A 18 9.30 -9.08 -1.04
C ALA A 18 8.74 -9.36 0.36
N LEU A 19 8.16 -8.36 1.01
CA LEU A 19 7.49 -8.49 2.30
C LEU A 19 6.04 -9.01 2.20
N GLY A 20 5.55 -9.36 1.00
CA GLY A 20 4.22 -9.94 0.79
C GLY A 20 3.09 -8.91 0.68
N PHE A 21 3.42 -7.65 0.37
CA PHE A 21 2.40 -6.69 -0.07
C PHE A 21 2.03 -6.93 -1.53
N ARG A 22 0.79 -6.61 -1.88
CA ARG A 22 0.30 -6.57 -3.27
C ARG A 22 -0.23 -5.17 -3.59
N ARG A 23 -0.19 -4.79 -4.87
CA ARG A 23 -0.84 -3.56 -5.36
C ARG A 23 -2.36 -3.69 -5.26
N VAL A 24 -3.02 -2.62 -4.81
CA VAL A 24 -4.49 -2.56 -4.69
C VAL A 24 -5.10 -1.35 -5.37
N GLY A 25 -4.29 -0.38 -5.81
CA GLY A 25 -4.75 0.76 -6.59
C GLY A 25 -3.59 1.63 -7.04
N ILE A 26 -3.87 2.46 -8.05
CA ILE A 26 -3.00 3.52 -8.53
C ILE A 26 -3.86 4.78 -8.66
N VAL A 27 -3.36 5.91 -8.18
CA VAL A 27 -3.93 7.22 -8.46
C VAL A 27 -3.02 7.90 -9.47
N GLU A 28 -3.46 7.97 -10.72
CA GLU A 28 -2.63 8.43 -11.84
C GLU A 28 -2.46 9.94 -11.85
N ALA A 29 -1.25 10.41 -12.19
CA ALA A 29 -0.91 11.83 -12.39
C ALA A 29 -1.49 12.78 -11.32
N CYS A 30 -1.45 12.37 -10.05
CA CYS A 30 -2.11 13.09 -8.96
C CYS A 30 -1.21 14.11 -8.25
N GLY A 31 0.07 14.18 -8.60
CA GLY A 31 1.00 15.18 -8.04
C GLY A 31 2.04 15.66 -9.04
N TRP A 32 2.42 16.92 -8.96
CA TRP A 32 3.52 17.52 -9.73
C TRP A 32 4.73 17.72 -8.82
N ILE A 33 5.79 16.94 -9.02
CA ILE A 33 6.98 16.95 -8.16
C ILE A 33 8.23 16.88 -9.02
N PHE A 34 9.19 17.78 -8.78
CA PHE A 34 10.45 17.91 -9.52
C PHE A 34 10.25 18.00 -11.04
N GLY A 35 9.26 18.76 -11.49
CA GLY A 35 9.04 19.02 -12.91
C GLY A 35 8.39 17.87 -13.68
N ALA A 36 7.74 16.93 -13.00
CA ALA A 36 7.02 15.83 -13.63
C ALA A 36 5.73 15.48 -12.87
N TRP A 37 4.74 14.99 -13.60
CA TRP A 37 3.57 14.34 -13.01
C TRP A 37 3.98 12.99 -12.41
N ARG A 38 3.45 12.69 -11.23
CA ARG A 38 3.67 11.47 -10.46
C ARG A 38 2.33 10.86 -10.13
N ASP A 39 2.29 9.54 -10.14
CA ASP A 39 1.19 8.75 -9.60
C ASP A 39 1.52 8.30 -8.17
N ILE A 40 0.51 7.71 -7.53
CA ILE A 40 0.65 7.07 -6.23
C ILE A 40 0.23 5.62 -6.39
N VAL A 41 1.08 4.68 -5.95
CA VAL A 41 0.73 3.27 -5.84
C VAL A 41 0.30 2.96 -4.42
N ILE A 42 -0.89 2.37 -4.28
CA ILE A 42 -1.42 1.87 -3.02
C ILE A 42 -1.14 0.38 -2.95
N MET A 43 -0.46 -0.05 -1.88
CA MET A 43 -0.16 -1.45 -1.61
C MET A 43 -0.72 -1.90 -0.26
N GLN A 44 -1.12 -3.16 -0.19
CA GLN A 44 -1.67 -3.78 1.01
C GLN A 44 -1.11 -5.17 1.24
N LYS A 45 -0.80 -5.45 2.50
CA LYS A 45 -0.55 -6.79 3.04
C LYS A 45 -1.61 -7.08 4.09
N THR A 46 -2.19 -8.27 4.04
CA THR A 46 -3.09 -8.76 5.10
C THR A 46 -2.25 -9.18 6.31
N LEU A 47 -2.69 -8.81 7.51
CA LEU A 47 -2.07 -9.25 8.76
C LEU A 47 -3.04 -10.19 9.48
N GLY A 48 -2.53 -11.31 10.00
CA GLY A 48 -3.36 -12.33 10.68
C GLY A 48 -4.45 -12.92 9.76
N PRO A 49 -5.61 -13.29 10.32
CA PRO A 49 -6.76 -13.81 9.56
C PRO A 49 -7.33 -12.80 8.54
N GLY A 50 -7.05 -11.51 8.70
CA GLY A 50 -7.58 -10.48 7.83
C GLY A 50 -9.11 -10.47 7.84
N ARG A 51 -9.72 -10.59 6.66
CA ARG A 51 -11.19 -10.57 6.52
C ARG A 51 -11.86 -11.92 6.80
N SER A 52 -11.11 -13.00 7.01
CA SER A 52 -11.69 -14.33 7.23
C SER A 52 -12.27 -14.50 8.63
N GLU A 53 -11.88 -13.65 9.57
CA GLU A 53 -12.39 -13.63 10.94
C GLU A 53 -12.85 -12.22 11.32
N ARG A 54 -13.84 -12.14 12.21
CA ARG A 54 -14.21 -10.87 12.82
C ARG A 54 -13.12 -10.43 13.81
N PRO A 55 -12.94 -9.13 14.05
CA PRO A 55 -12.06 -8.66 15.11
C PRO A 55 -12.42 -9.31 16.45
N ALA A 56 -11.40 -9.58 17.27
CA ALA A 56 -11.62 -10.02 18.65
C ALA A 56 -12.41 -8.94 19.41
N GLU A 57 -13.34 -9.38 20.24
CA GLU A 57 -14.08 -8.48 21.12
C GLU A 57 -13.09 -7.92 22.17
N LEU A 58 -13.05 -6.60 22.32
CA LEU A 58 -12.28 -5.99 23.40
C LEU A 58 -12.91 -6.42 24.74
N PRO A 59 -12.10 -6.73 25.77
CA PRO A 59 -12.64 -6.99 27.09
C PRO A 59 -13.45 -5.77 27.57
N ALA A 60 -14.52 -6.02 28.33
CA ALA A 60 -15.33 -4.96 28.93
C ALA A 60 -14.44 -4.02 29.76
N PRO A 61 -14.70 -2.70 29.72
CA PRO A 61 -13.91 -1.71 30.45
C PRO A 61 -13.94 -1.91 31.96
#